data_AF-A0AAW0ZUK4-F1
#
_entry.id   AF-A0AAW0ZUK4-F1
#
_cell.length_a   1.000
_cell.length_b   1.000
_cell.length_c   1.000
_cell.angle_alpha   90.00
_cell.angle_beta   90.00
_cell.angle_gamma   90.00
#
_symmetry.space_group_name_H-M   'P 1'
#
loop_
_entity.id
_entity.type
_entity.pdbx_description
1 polymer ?
#
loop_
_entity_poly.entity_id
_entity_poly.type
_entity_poly.pdbx_seq_one_letter_code
_entity_poly.pdbx_strand_id
1 'polypeptide(L)'
;MAFPSIFSPVKSPATEFRFKFTEPAVRDNAVQIKERLLAWCRSKTKEYENVQLDNFSTSWNNGLAFCALLHHFRPDAFDYYSLRPENRRMNFELAFKKADELAGIAPLLDVEDMVMMRRPDWKCVFTYVQSIYRRFKDED
;
A
#
# COMPACT_ATOMS: atom_id res chain seq x y z
N MET A 1 -16.61 -65.93 27.68
CA MET A 1 -17.41 -65.05 26.81
C MET A 1 -17.71 -63.79 27.60
N ALA A 2 -17.03 -62.69 27.29
CA ALA A 2 -17.14 -61.43 28.01
C ALA A 2 -18.17 -60.52 27.33
N PHE A 3 -19.15 -60.03 28.09
CA PHE A 3 -20.02 -58.92 27.70
C PHE A 3 -19.37 -57.60 28.15
N PRO A 4 -19.28 -56.57 27.31
CA PRO A 4 -18.72 -55.29 27.70
C PRO A 4 -19.79 -54.34 28.25
N SER A 5 -19.52 -53.77 29.41
CA SER A 5 -20.05 -52.45 29.79
C SER A 5 -19.00 -51.41 29.40
N ILE A 6 -19.41 -50.20 29.00
CA ILE A 6 -18.83 -48.90 29.43
C ILE A 6 -19.46 -47.74 28.63
N PHE A 7 -20.11 -46.86 29.39
CA PHE A 7 -20.26 -45.40 29.26
C PHE A 7 -19.93 -44.72 27.91
N SER A 8 -20.92 -43.99 27.38
CA SER A 8 -20.73 -42.92 26.39
C SER A 8 -20.38 -41.60 27.10
N PRO A 9 -19.34 -40.85 26.69
CA PRO A 9 -19.15 -39.49 27.18
C PRO A 9 -19.93 -38.49 26.31
N VAL A 10 -20.78 -37.69 26.95
CA VAL A 10 -21.36 -36.46 26.37
C VAL A 10 -20.22 -35.47 26.07
N LYS A 11 -20.08 -35.04 24.81
CA LYS A 11 -19.19 -33.94 24.43
C LYS A 11 -19.98 -32.63 24.35
N SER A 12 -19.62 -31.68 25.19
CA SER A 12 -20.09 -30.29 25.13
C SER A 12 -19.59 -29.58 23.86
N PRO A 13 -20.38 -28.69 23.23
CA PRO A 13 -19.92 -27.91 22.09
C PRO A 13 -19.11 -26.72 22.60
N ALA A 14 -17.79 -26.73 22.40
CA ALA A 14 -17.00 -25.51 22.41
C ALA A 14 -17.15 -24.83 21.05
N THR A 15 -17.81 -23.68 21.01
CA THR A 15 -17.92 -22.82 19.82
C THR A 15 -16.53 -22.35 19.41
N GLU A 16 -15.90 -23.08 18.49
CA GLU A 16 -14.66 -22.70 17.84
C GLU A 16 -14.96 -21.53 16.88
N PHE A 17 -14.77 -20.29 17.33
CA PHE A 17 -14.72 -19.12 16.43
C PHE A 17 -13.46 -19.20 15.58
N ARG A 18 -13.51 -20.06 14.57
CA ARG A 18 -12.48 -20.20 13.55
C ARG A 18 -12.71 -19.12 12.51
N PHE A 19 -12.08 -17.96 12.66
CA PHE A 19 -11.98 -16.98 11.57
C PHE A 19 -11.23 -17.63 10.41
N LYS A 20 -11.96 -18.22 9.47
CA LYS A 20 -11.41 -18.80 8.26
C LYS A 20 -11.12 -17.67 7.27
N PHE A 21 -9.88 -17.16 7.30
CA PHE A 21 -9.33 -16.20 6.34
C PHE A 21 -9.26 -16.70 4.87
N THR A 22 -9.97 -17.78 4.51
CA THR A 22 -9.91 -18.45 3.20
C THR A 22 -11.20 -18.31 2.40
N GLU A 23 -12.04 -17.31 2.71
CA GLU A 23 -13.23 -17.02 1.91
C GLU A 23 -12.84 -16.38 0.55
N PRO A 24 -13.19 -17.00 -0.58
CA PRO A 24 -12.88 -16.48 -1.92
C PRO A 24 -13.42 -15.06 -2.14
N ALA A 25 -14.61 -14.76 -1.61
CA ALA A 25 -15.25 -13.45 -1.73
C ALA A 25 -14.44 -12.31 -1.09
N VAL A 26 -13.81 -12.56 0.07
CA VAL A 26 -12.94 -11.57 0.74
C VAL A 26 -11.67 -11.33 -0.08
N ARG A 27 -11.09 -12.39 -0.65
CA ARG A 27 -9.92 -12.29 -1.52
C ARG A 27 -10.21 -11.48 -2.78
N ASP A 28 -11.36 -11.72 -3.41
CA ASP A 28 -11.75 -11.04 -4.64
C ASP A 28 -12.02 -9.55 -4.38
N ASN A 29 -12.61 -9.21 -3.23
CA ASN A 29 -12.78 -7.82 -2.81
C ASN A 29 -11.42 -7.12 -2.58
N ALA A 30 -10.48 -7.79 -1.92
CA ALA A 30 -9.15 -7.23 -1.67
C ALA A 30 -8.37 -6.95 -2.97
N VAL A 31 -8.48 -7.83 -3.97
CA VAL A 31 -7.88 -7.61 -5.30
C VAL A 31 -8.52 -6.39 -5.98
N GLN A 32 -9.84 -6.29 -5.98
CA GLN A 32 -10.55 -5.15 -6.58
C GLN A 32 -10.18 -3.81 -5.93
N ILE A 33 -10.05 -3.76 -4.61
CA ILE A 33 -9.66 -2.53 -3.88
C ILE A 33 -8.26 -2.08 -4.30
N LYS A 34 -7.31 -3.02 -4.39
CA LYS A 34 -5.94 -2.72 -4.84
C LYS A 34 -5.93 -2.17 -6.26
N GLU A 35 -6.63 -2.83 -7.18
CA GLU A 35 -6.70 -2.38 -8.57
C GLU A 35 -7.33 -1.00 -8.71
N ARG A 36 -8.40 -0.70 -7.95
CA ARG A 36 -9.01 0.64 -7.94
C ARG A 36 -8.03 1.71 -7.47
N LEU A 37 -7.31 1.45 -6.38
CA LEU A 37 -6.30 2.38 -5.88
C LEU A 37 -5.15 2.57 -6.87
N LEU A 38 -4.68 1.48 -7.49
CA LEU A 38 -3.61 1.53 -8.48
C LEU A 38 -4.05 2.29 -9.74
N ALA A 39 -5.29 2.07 -10.20
CA ALA A 39 -5.90 2.81 -11.31
C ALA A 39 -6.01 4.31 -11.01
N TRP A 40 -6.41 4.68 -9.79
CA TRP A 40 -6.40 6.08 -9.37
C TRP A 40 -4.98 6.66 -9.44
N CYS A 41 -3.98 5.96 -8.90
CA CYS A 41 -2.59 6.43 -8.95
C CYS A 41 -2.10 6.63 -10.39
N ARG A 42 -2.40 5.68 -11.29
CA ARG A 42 -2.09 5.78 -12.73
C ARG A 42 -2.76 7.00 -13.36
N SER A 43 -4.04 7.23 -13.06
CA SER A 43 -4.78 8.38 -13.61
C SER A 43 -4.14 9.71 -13.23
N LYS A 44 -3.60 9.83 -12.00
CA LYS A 44 -2.96 11.06 -11.51
C LYS A 44 -1.52 11.23 -11.99
N THR A 45 -0.87 10.14 -12.36
CA THR A 45 0.55 10.14 -12.78
C THR A 45 0.75 9.93 -14.28
N LYS A 46 -0.33 9.90 -15.08
CA LYS A 46 -0.30 9.58 -16.52
C LYS A 46 0.62 10.49 -17.36
N GLU A 47 0.87 11.70 -16.91
CA GLU A 47 1.67 12.73 -17.63
C GLU A 47 3.13 12.79 -17.14
N TYR A 48 3.49 11.96 -16.15
CA TYR A 48 4.82 11.97 -15.53
C TYR A 48 5.72 10.93 -16.16
N GLU A 49 6.90 11.37 -16.61
CA GLU A 49 7.93 10.49 -17.12
C GLU A 49 8.52 9.59 -16.02
N ASN A 50 9.02 8.42 -16.39
CA ASN A 50 9.66 7.46 -15.48
C ASN A 50 8.75 6.92 -14.37
N VAL A 51 7.42 7.05 -14.51
CA VAL A 51 6.43 6.48 -13.60
C VAL A 51 5.58 5.44 -14.34
N GLN A 52 5.81 4.16 -14.00
CA GLN A 52 4.98 3.05 -14.45
C GLN A 52 4.52 2.23 -13.24
N LEU A 53 3.22 2.34 -12.94
CA LEU A 53 2.61 1.73 -11.76
C LEU A 53 1.93 0.42 -12.11
N ASP A 54 2.56 -0.72 -11.81
CA ASP A 54 2.01 -2.06 -12.06
C ASP A 54 1.71 -2.84 -10.77
N ASN A 55 2.21 -2.35 -9.65
CA ASN A 55 2.05 -2.97 -8.34
C ASN A 55 2.31 -1.94 -7.24
N PHE A 56 2.11 -2.34 -5.99
CA PHE A 56 2.47 -1.55 -4.80
C PHE A 56 3.86 -1.92 -4.25
N SER A 57 4.80 -2.41 -5.05
CA SER A 57 6.14 -2.77 -4.58
C SER A 57 7.21 -2.14 -5.46
N THR A 58 7.72 -2.86 -6.44
CA THR A 58 8.80 -2.44 -7.33
C THR A 58 8.50 -1.15 -8.11
N SER A 59 7.24 -0.88 -8.46
CA SER A 59 6.88 0.37 -9.16
C SER A 59 7.09 1.64 -8.32
N TRP A 60 7.31 1.48 -7.02
CA TRP A 60 7.46 2.58 -6.06
C TRP A 60 8.89 2.66 -5.50
N ASN A 61 9.78 1.76 -5.91
CA ASN A 61 11.07 1.54 -5.24
C ASN A 61 12.09 2.67 -5.47
N ASN A 62 11.84 3.59 -6.39
CA ASN A 62 12.74 4.72 -6.71
C ASN A 62 12.23 6.07 -6.20
N GLY A 63 11.08 6.11 -5.54
CA GLY A 63 10.48 7.32 -4.97
C GLY A 63 9.72 8.21 -5.96
N LEU A 64 9.94 8.07 -7.27
CA LEU A 64 9.35 8.97 -8.28
C LEU A 64 7.82 8.89 -8.33
N ALA A 65 7.24 7.71 -8.09
CA ALA A 65 5.80 7.54 -8.01
C ALA A 65 5.15 8.37 -6.89
N PHE A 66 5.80 8.46 -5.73
CA PHE A 66 5.33 9.28 -4.62
C PHE A 66 5.47 10.77 -4.93
N CYS A 67 6.60 11.18 -5.51
CA CYS A 67 6.81 12.55 -5.96
C CYS A 67 5.75 12.96 -7.00
N ALA A 68 5.46 12.11 -7.98
CA ALA A 68 4.50 12.41 -9.05
C ALA A 68 3.08 12.60 -8.51
N LEU A 69 2.65 11.73 -7.58
CA LEU A 69 1.36 11.88 -6.92
C LEU A 69 1.23 13.22 -6.18
N LEU A 70 2.24 13.60 -5.40
CA LEU A 70 2.20 14.86 -4.65
C LEU A 70 2.24 16.06 -5.59
N HIS A 71 3.11 16.01 -6.61
CA HIS A 71 3.24 17.08 -7.59
C HIS A 71 1.95 17.28 -8.41
N HIS A 72 1.17 16.21 -8.66
CA HIS A 72 -0.11 16.34 -9.34
C HIS A 72 -1.09 17.26 -8.59
N PHE A 73 -1.19 17.10 -7.27
CA PHE A 73 -2.09 17.92 -6.45
C PHE A 73 -1.46 19.27 -6.06
N ARG A 74 -0.13 19.36 -6.02
CA ARG A 74 0.62 20.56 -5.63
C ARG A 74 1.81 20.74 -6.58
N PRO A 75 1.57 21.22 -7.82
CA PRO A 75 2.63 21.38 -8.82
C PRO A 75 3.70 22.39 -8.39
N ASP A 76 3.36 23.36 -7.55
CA ASP A 76 4.29 24.39 -7.07
C ASP A 76 5.18 23.91 -5.90
N ALA A 77 5.04 22.65 -5.46
CA ALA A 77 5.74 22.13 -4.29
C ALA A 77 7.25 21.93 -4.50
N PHE A 78 7.64 21.52 -5.71
CA PHE A 78 9.01 21.23 -6.14
C PHE A 78 9.04 20.96 -7.65
N ASP A 79 10.21 21.06 -8.29
CA ASP A 79 10.36 20.71 -9.70
C ASP A 79 10.50 19.19 -9.88
N TYR A 80 9.43 18.52 -10.30
CA TYR A 80 9.44 17.08 -10.57
C TYR A 80 10.40 16.70 -11.70
N TYR A 81 10.49 17.48 -12.77
CA TYR A 81 11.22 17.11 -13.99
C TYR A 81 12.74 17.17 -13.81
N SER A 82 13.21 17.80 -12.73
CA SER A 82 14.59 17.74 -12.27
C SER A 82 14.96 16.38 -11.63
N LEU A 83 13.98 15.60 -11.19
CA LEU A 83 14.21 14.35 -10.47
C LEU A 83 14.69 13.23 -11.39
N ARG A 84 15.44 12.29 -10.81
CA ARG A 84 16.05 11.16 -11.54
C ARG A 84 15.83 9.86 -10.77
N PRO A 85 15.53 8.73 -11.46
CA PRO A 85 15.23 7.46 -10.80
C PRO A 85 16.42 6.87 -10.02
N GLU A 86 17.64 7.27 -10.35
CA GLU A 86 18.87 6.86 -9.66
C GLU A 86 18.97 7.46 -8.26
N ASN A 87 18.40 8.66 -8.05
CA ASN A 87 18.48 9.44 -6.81
C ASN A 87 17.42 9.00 -5.78
N ARG A 88 17.31 7.69 -5.54
CA ARG A 88 16.23 7.06 -4.75
C ARG A 88 16.04 7.70 -3.38
N ARG A 89 17.13 7.91 -2.63
CA ARG A 89 17.11 8.52 -1.29
C ARG A 89 16.48 9.91 -1.33
N MET A 90 16.99 10.76 -2.20
CA MET A 90 16.51 12.14 -2.37
C MET A 90 15.02 12.15 -2.75
N ASN A 91 14.59 11.26 -3.64
CA ASN A 91 13.19 11.18 -4.05
C ASN A 91 12.28 10.78 -2.87
N PHE A 92 12.66 9.79 -2.06
CA PHE A 92 11.88 9.38 -0.89
C PHE A 92 11.84 10.47 0.18
N GLU A 93 12.98 11.08 0.52
CA GLU A 93 13.06 12.17 1.49
C GLU A 93 12.18 13.34 1.06
N LEU A 94 12.27 13.75 -0.21
CA LEU A 94 11.47 14.82 -0.76
C LEU A 94 9.97 14.49 -0.70
N ALA A 95 9.58 13.31 -1.17
CA ALA A 95 8.18 12.91 -1.19
C ALA A 95 7.58 12.88 0.22
N PHE A 96 8.23 12.20 1.16
CA PHE A 96 7.69 12.03 2.51
C PHE A 96 7.66 13.34 3.29
N LYS A 97 8.71 14.16 3.15
CA LYS A 97 8.75 15.51 3.73
C LYS A 97 7.63 16.39 3.18
N LYS A 98 7.43 16.40 1.86
CA LYS A 98 6.40 17.24 1.22
C LYS A 98 4.98 16.74 1.50
N ALA A 99 4.78 15.43 1.61
CA ALA A 99 3.50 14.85 2.04
C ALA A 99 3.09 15.32 3.44
N ASP A 100 4.06 15.39 4.36
CA ASP A 100 3.81 15.89 5.71
C ASP A 100 3.59 17.41 5.70
N GLU A 101 4.54 18.19 5.15
CA GLU A 101 4.49 19.66 5.15
C GLU A 101 3.23 20.25 4.47
N LEU A 102 2.81 19.67 3.34
CA LEU A 102 1.75 20.25 2.50
C LEU A 102 0.38 19.63 2.75
N ALA A 103 0.33 18.41 3.28
CA ALA A 103 -0.90 17.65 3.36
C ALA A 103 -1.14 17.00 4.73
N GLY A 104 -0.18 17.10 5.66
CA GLY A 104 -0.27 16.51 7.01
C GLY A 104 -0.26 14.98 6.99
N ILE A 105 0.32 14.37 5.96
CA ILE A 105 0.37 12.92 5.82
C ILE A 105 1.64 12.43 6.53
N ALA A 106 1.47 11.85 7.72
CA ALA A 106 2.58 11.30 8.49
C ALA A 106 3.37 10.25 7.68
N PRO A 107 4.72 10.29 7.71
CA PRO A 107 5.56 9.34 6.99
C PRO A 107 5.46 7.95 7.64
N LEU A 108 4.74 7.02 7.00
CA LEU A 108 4.59 5.64 7.48
C LEU A 108 5.72 4.70 7.00
N LEU A 109 6.53 5.16 6.05
CA LEU A 109 7.63 4.42 5.47
C LEU A 109 8.94 5.09 5.88
N ASP A 110 9.90 4.27 6.30
CA ASP A 110 11.24 4.74 6.58
C ASP A 110 12.06 4.85 5.27
N VAL A 111 12.83 5.93 5.14
CA VAL A 111 13.63 6.20 3.95
C VAL A 111 14.76 5.18 3.81
N GLU A 112 15.45 4.84 4.90
CA GLU A 112 16.57 3.89 4.87
C GLU A 112 16.09 2.52 4.38
N ASP A 113 14.98 2.03 4.93
CA ASP A 113 14.38 0.76 4.54
C ASP A 113 14.00 0.76 3.05
N MET A 114 13.34 1.84 2.59
CA MET A 114 12.92 1.96 1.20
C MET A 114 14.10 2.04 0.23
N VAL A 115 15.21 2.69 0.62
CA VAL A 115 16.43 2.76 -0.18
C VAL A 115 17.15 1.41 -0.21
N MET A 116 17.24 0.70 0.91
CA MET A 116 17.89 -0.61 0.98
C MET A 116 17.13 -1.69 0.19
N MET A 117 15.80 -1.63 0.17
CA MET A 117 14.97 -2.64 -0.47
C MET A 117 14.71 -2.34 -1.96
N ARG A 118 15.17 -3.21 -2.85
CA ARG A 118 14.80 -3.16 -4.29
C ARG A 118 13.33 -3.55 -4.53
N ARG A 119 12.74 -4.33 -3.62
CA ARG A 119 11.37 -4.85 -3.65
C ARG A 119 10.71 -4.63 -2.28
N PRO A 120 10.22 -3.41 -1.98
CA PRO A 120 9.61 -3.12 -0.68
C PRO A 120 8.34 -3.94 -0.43
N ASP A 121 7.96 -4.19 0.84
CA ASP A 121 6.72 -4.90 1.15
C ASP A 121 5.52 -4.13 0.61
N TRP A 122 4.74 -4.81 -0.23
CA TRP A 122 3.62 -4.18 -0.91
C TRP A 122 2.52 -3.69 0.03
N LYS A 123 2.39 -4.28 1.22
CA LYS A 123 1.38 -3.86 2.22
C LYS A 123 1.74 -2.52 2.84
N CYS A 124 3.02 -2.30 3.13
CA CYS A 124 3.50 -1.04 3.70
C CYS A 124 3.30 0.09 2.70
N VAL A 125 3.75 -0.11 1.46
CA VAL A 125 3.55 0.85 0.37
C VAL A 125 2.07 1.09 0.11
N PHE A 126 1.26 0.03 0.00
CA PHE A 126 -0.20 0.15 -0.18
C PHE A 126 -0.85 0.97 0.93
N THR A 127 -0.50 0.71 2.19
CA THR A 127 -1.04 1.44 3.35
C THR A 127 -0.67 2.93 3.31
N TYR A 128 0.57 3.24 2.92
CA TYR A 128 0.99 4.63 2.79
C TYR A 128 0.27 5.34 1.63
N VAL A 129 0.16 4.68 0.46
CA VAL A 129 -0.59 5.21 -0.69
C VAL A 129 -2.07 5.40 -0.36
N GLN A 130 -2.68 4.51 0.45
CA GLN A 130 -4.05 4.70 0.94
C GLN A 130 -4.20 5.97 1.79
N SER A 131 -3.19 6.35 2.57
CA SER A 131 -3.21 7.60 3.33
C SER A 131 -3.15 8.82 2.40
N ILE A 132 -2.33 8.77 1.35
CA ILE A 132 -2.29 9.80 0.30
C ILE A 132 -3.66 9.88 -0.41
N TYR A 133 -4.21 8.75 -0.84
CA TYR A 133 -5.52 8.70 -1.50
C TYR A 133 -6.62 9.30 -0.61
N ARG A 134 -6.72 8.90 0.66
CA ARG A 134 -7.72 9.44 1.59
C ARG A 134 -7.62 10.96 1.73
N ARG A 135 -6.42 11.50 1.63
CA ARG A 135 -6.17 12.93 1.76
C ARG A 135 -6.56 13.73 0.52
N PHE A 136 -6.40 13.16 -0.68
CA PHE A 136 -6.56 13.88 -1.95
C PHE A 136 -7.73 13.42 -2.82
N LYS A 137 -8.42 12.32 -2.49
CA LYS A 137 -9.51 11.74 -3.33
C LYS A 137 -10.66 12.70 -3.65
N ASP A 138 -10.83 13.76 -2.87
CA ASP A 138 -11.89 14.75 -3.03
C ASP A 138 -11.36 16.09 -3.62
N GLU A 139 -10.07 16.16 -4.00
CA GLU A 139 -9.42 17.36 -4.57
C GLU A 139 -9.29 17.29 -6.11
N ASP A 140 -10.01 16.36 -6.75
CA ASP A 140 -10.02 16.14 -8.20
C ASP A 140 -10.96 17.06 -8.99
#